data_AF-K6DP85-F1
#
_entry.id   AF-K6DP85-F1
#
_cell.length_a   1.000
_cell.length_b   1.000
_cell.length_c   1.000
_cell.angle_alpha   90.00
_cell.angle_beta   90.00
_cell.angle_gamma   90.00
#
_symmetry.space_group_name_H-M   'P 1'
#
loop_
_entity.id
_entity.type
_entity.pdbx_description
1 polymer ?
#
loop_
_entity_poly.entity_id
_entity_poly.type
_entity_poly.pdbx_seq_one_letter_code
_entity_poly.pdbx_strand_id
1 'polypeptide(L)'
;MEKSYVFKQFTCILFLFLFAFIADYYIQNVNIDIDSIVMKRLIMFIAISILLFVCNQLIYNYAKKEEEFMQHKVWNKMFIVILIWLMISFVVFIFLFFTTPLESLISSHAWMMFIVAYYFLFFINLLVLSIVHVIVDTSMKVEKKLIITWASSSLVIVIILFGLPSF
;
A
#
# COMPACT_ATOMS: atom_id res chain seq x y z
N MET A 1 -19.09 -4.94 20.78
CA MET A 1 -18.72 -5.24 19.38
C MET A 1 -17.35 -4.68 18.95
N GLU A 2 -16.77 -3.70 19.66
CA GLU A 2 -15.46 -3.09 19.31
C GLU A 2 -14.23 -4.02 19.34
N LYS A 3 -14.18 -4.99 20.27
CA LYS A 3 -13.00 -5.87 20.45
C LYS A 3 -12.62 -6.66 19.18
N SER A 4 -13.58 -6.93 18.30
CA SER A 4 -13.32 -7.70 17.06
C SER A 4 -12.55 -6.89 16.01
N TYR A 5 -12.79 -5.58 15.89
CA TYR A 5 -12.15 -4.75 14.85
C TYR A 5 -10.70 -4.41 15.19
N VAL A 6 -10.41 -4.14 16.47
CA VAL A 6 -9.03 -3.95 16.94
C VAL A 6 -8.22 -5.23 16.74
N PHE A 7 -8.82 -6.39 17.00
CA PHE A 7 -8.18 -7.67 16.74
C PHE A 7 -7.90 -7.87 15.24
N LYS A 8 -8.86 -7.58 14.35
CA LYS A 8 -8.64 -7.64 12.90
C LYS A 8 -7.56 -6.66 12.43
N GLN A 9 -7.51 -5.45 12.99
CA GLN A 9 -6.46 -4.47 12.70
C GLN A 9 -5.08 -5.01 13.08
N PHE A 10 -4.97 -5.60 14.27
CA PHE A 10 -3.73 -6.22 14.74
C PHE A 10 -3.32 -7.38 13.83
N THR A 11 -4.26 -8.22 13.40
CA THR A 11 -3.98 -9.31 12.44
C THR A 11 -3.45 -8.77 11.10
N CYS A 12 -4.01 -7.69 10.57
CA CYS A 12 -3.50 -7.06 9.35
C CYS A 12 -2.08 -6.51 9.53
N ILE A 13 -1.78 -5.86 10.67
CA ILE A 13 -0.44 -5.34 10.96
C ILE A 13 0.56 -6.49 11.10
N LEU A 14 0.19 -7.55 11.82
CA LEU A 14 1.02 -8.75 11.98
C LEU A 14 1.28 -9.41 10.62
N PHE A 15 0.27 -9.47 9.75
CA PHE A 15 0.41 -10.00 8.40
C PHE A 15 1.40 -9.18 7.56
N LEU A 16 1.35 -7.84 7.62
CA LEU A 16 2.32 -6.98 6.94
C LEU A 16 3.74 -7.23 7.47
N PHE A 17 3.92 -7.34 8.78
CA PHE A 17 5.23 -7.61 9.37
C PHE A 17 5.79 -8.97 8.91
N LEU A 18 4.97 -10.02 8.94
CA LEU A 18 5.35 -11.34 8.44
C LEU A 18 5.67 -11.30 6.94
N PHE A 19 4.92 -10.55 6.15
CA PHE A 19 5.17 -10.41 4.71
C PHE A 19 6.52 -9.74 4.43
N ALA A 20 6.90 -8.70 5.18
CA ALA A 20 8.22 -8.09 5.10
C ALA A 20 9.33 -9.07 5.47
N PHE A 21 9.14 -9.83 6.55
CA PHE A 21 10.12 -10.80 7.01
C PHE A 21 10.31 -11.96 6.00
N ILE A 22 9.22 -12.47 5.43
CA ILE A 22 9.27 -13.51 4.39
C ILE A 22 9.97 -12.97 3.14
N ALA A 23 9.67 -11.74 2.72
CA ALA A 23 10.32 -11.12 1.56
C ALA A 23 11.83 -10.93 1.79
N ASP A 24 12.22 -10.47 2.98
CA ASP A 24 13.63 -10.33 3.38
C ASP A 24 14.35 -11.69 3.40
N TYR A 25 13.74 -12.71 4.03
CA TYR A 25 14.27 -14.07 4.06
C TYR A 25 14.46 -14.62 2.64
N TYR A 26 13.51 -14.38 1.74
CA TYR A 26 13.59 -14.83 0.35
C TYR A 26 14.74 -14.14 -0.39
N ILE A 27 14.91 -12.82 -0.24
CA ILE A 27 16.01 -12.08 -0.88
C ILE A 27 17.38 -12.56 -0.38
N GLN A 28 17.52 -12.83 0.92
CA GLN A 28 18.81 -13.16 1.51
C GLN A 28 19.20 -14.64 1.35
N ASN A 29 18.23 -15.56 1.41
CA ASN A 29 18.50 -17.00 1.54
C ASN A 29 18.03 -17.85 0.37
N VAL A 30 17.19 -17.30 -0.52
CA VAL A 30 16.55 -18.06 -1.58
C VAL A 30 16.97 -17.51 -2.93
N ASN A 31 18.04 -18.11 -3.47
CA ASN A 31 18.58 -17.77 -4.79
C ASN A 31 17.75 -18.46 -5.89
N ILE A 32 16.46 -18.11 -6.00
CA ILE A 32 15.61 -18.58 -7.09
C ILE A 32 15.81 -17.63 -8.26
N ASP A 33 16.58 -18.08 -9.25
CA ASP A 33 16.66 -17.38 -10.52
C ASP A 33 15.40 -17.68 -11.33
N ILE A 34 14.46 -16.74 -11.34
CA ILE A 34 13.24 -16.86 -12.15
C ILE A 34 13.59 -16.38 -13.56
N ASP A 35 14.00 -17.27 -14.45
CA ASP A 35 14.47 -16.87 -15.79
C ASP A 35 13.42 -16.08 -16.60
N SER A 36 12.13 -16.33 -16.35
CA SER A 36 11.04 -15.66 -17.05
C SER A 36 10.72 -14.28 -16.45
N ILE A 37 10.98 -13.22 -17.23
CA ILE A 37 10.58 -11.84 -16.94
C ILE A 37 9.07 -11.73 -16.66
N VAL A 38 8.25 -12.49 -17.40
CA VAL A 38 6.79 -12.52 -17.22
C VAL A 38 6.44 -13.07 -15.84
N MET A 39 7.10 -14.13 -15.39
CA MET A 39 6.88 -14.70 -14.06
C MET A 39 7.32 -13.74 -12.95
N LYS A 40 8.46 -13.05 -13.10
CA LYS A 40 8.89 -12.01 -12.14
C LYS A 40 7.83 -10.91 -12.01
N ARG A 41 7.30 -10.40 -13.14
CA ARG A 41 6.23 -9.38 -13.16
C ARG A 41 4.93 -9.87 -12.53
N LEU A 42 4.55 -11.12 -12.79
CA LEU A 42 3.34 -11.72 -12.22
C LEU A 42 3.44 -11.89 -10.70
N ILE A 43 4.59 -12.34 -10.19
CA ILE A 43 4.82 -12.46 -8.74
C ILE A 43 4.78 -11.08 -8.08
N MET A 44 5.44 -10.07 -8.67
CA MET A 44 5.37 -8.69 -8.17
C MET A 44 3.93 -8.16 -8.16
N PHE A 45 3.18 -8.39 -9.23
CA PHE A 45 1.77 -7.99 -9.31
C PHE A 45 0.92 -8.62 -8.20
N ILE A 46 1.04 -9.93 -7.99
CA ILE A 46 0.30 -10.64 -6.94
C ILE A 46 0.70 -10.11 -5.56
N ALA A 47 1.99 -9.95 -5.29
CA ALA A 47 2.49 -9.43 -4.02
C ALA A 47 1.94 -8.04 -3.71
N ILE A 48 2.02 -7.10 -4.66
CA ILE A 48 1.52 -5.73 -4.46
C ILE A 48 -0.01 -5.73 -4.34
N SER A 49 -0.72 -6.56 -5.10
CA SER A 49 -2.19 -6.67 -5.03
C SER A 49 -2.68 -7.19 -3.68
N ILE A 50 -1.97 -8.15 -3.08
CA ILE A 50 -2.23 -8.63 -1.73
C ILE A 50 -1.97 -7.52 -0.71
N LEU A 51 -0.86 -6.79 -0.85
CA LEU A 51 -0.54 -5.67 0.06
C LEU A 51 -1.60 -4.56 -0.01
N LEU A 52 -2.05 -4.19 -1.21
CA LEU A 52 -3.15 -3.24 -1.40
C LEU A 52 -4.46 -3.74 -0.80
N PHE A 53 -4.75 -5.05 -0.90
CA PHE A 53 -5.91 -5.64 -0.25
C PHE A 53 -5.82 -5.50 1.27
N VAL A 54 -4.67 -5.79 1.87
CA VAL A 54 -4.44 -5.63 3.31
C VAL A 54 -4.56 -4.17 3.74
N CYS A 55 -4.05 -3.21 2.93
CA CYS A 55 -4.24 -1.79 3.18
C CYS A 55 -5.72 -1.39 3.17
N ASN A 56 -6.51 -1.91 2.22
CA ASN A 56 -7.95 -1.68 2.19
C ASN A 56 -8.67 -2.32 3.38
N GLN A 57 -8.21 -3.48 3.88
CA GLN A 57 -8.74 -4.07 5.11
C GLN A 57 -8.43 -3.23 6.35
N LEU A 58 -7.24 -2.62 6.45
CA LEU A 58 -6.92 -1.69 7.52
C LEU A 58 -7.88 -0.48 7.52
N ILE A 59 -8.18 0.06 6.34
CA ILE A 59 -9.11 1.17 6.19
C ILE A 59 -10.55 0.71 6.48
N TYR A 60 -10.94 -0.47 6.01
CA TYR A 60 -12.27 -1.04 6.27
C TYR A 60 -12.53 -1.20 7.77
N ASN A 61 -11.60 -1.80 8.50
CA ASN A 61 -11.74 -2.01 9.94
C ASN A 61 -11.79 -0.67 10.69
N TYR A 62 -10.99 0.32 10.26
CA TYR A 62 -11.07 1.68 10.79
C TYR A 62 -12.43 2.33 10.51
N ALA A 63 -12.92 2.24 9.27
CA ALA A 63 -14.22 2.78 8.85
C ALA A 63 -15.42 2.13 9.57
N LYS A 64 -15.29 0.87 9.97
CA LYS A 64 -16.32 0.17 10.76
C LYS A 64 -16.30 0.57 12.24
N LYS A 65 -15.16 1.04 12.73
CA LYS A 65 -15.03 1.55 14.09
C LYS A 65 -15.50 3.00 14.19
N GLU A 66 -15.12 3.83 13.22
CA GLU A 66 -15.43 5.26 13.19
C GLU A 66 -16.64 5.53 12.28
N GLU A 67 -17.82 5.74 12.87
CA GLU A 67 -19.08 5.91 12.13
C GLU A 67 -19.05 7.11 11.17
N GLU A 68 -18.28 8.16 11.48
CA GLU A 68 -18.16 9.38 10.69
C GLU A 68 -17.11 9.30 9.56
N PHE A 69 -16.45 8.15 9.39
CA PHE A 69 -15.43 7.97 8.36
C PHE A 69 -16.00 8.21 6.95
N MET A 70 -15.37 9.11 6.19
CA MET A 70 -15.82 9.54 4.86
C MET A 70 -17.21 10.20 4.80
N GLN A 71 -17.77 10.64 5.92
CA GLN A 71 -19.04 11.40 5.92
C GLN A 71 -18.82 12.92 5.96
N HIS A 72 -17.69 13.36 6.52
CA HIS A 72 -17.35 14.77 6.65
C HIS A 72 -16.94 15.41 5.31
N LYS A 73 -17.37 16.66 5.08
CA LYS A 73 -17.00 17.47 3.89
C LYS A 73 -15.49 17.63 3.68
N VAL A 74 -14.69 17.46 4.74
CA VAL A 74 -13.22 17.46 4.68
C VAL A 74 -12.70 16.39 3.71
N TRP A 75 -13.42 15.26 3.59
CA TRP A 75 -13.04 14.17 2.68
C TRP A 75 -13.01 14.58 1.20
N ASN A 76 -13.79 15.59 0.81
CA ASN A 76 -13.77 16.13 -0.55
C ASN A 76 -12.43 16.80 -0.90
N LYS A 77 -11.63 17.20 0.10
CA LYS A 77 -10.30 17.81 -0.07
C LYS A 77 -9.17 16.92 0.44
N MET A 78 -9.49 15.73 0.94
CA MET A 78 -8.50 14.85 1.58
C MET A 78 -7.42 14.40 0.60
N PHE A 79 -7.74 14.28 -0.69
CA PHE A 79 -6.74 13.97 -1.72
C PHE A 79 -5.59 14.98 -1.76
N ILE A 80 -5.88 16.28 -1.56
CA ILE A 80 -4.86 17.34 -1.53
C ILE A 80 -3.98 17.18 -0.30
N VAL A 81 -4.59 16.93 0.87
CA VAL A 81 -3.86 16.75 2.13
C VAL A 81 -2.93 15.54 2.05
N ILE A 82 -3.44 14.41 1.54
CA ILE A 82 -2.65 13.19 1.37
C ILE A 82 -1.53 13.40 0.35
N LEU A 83 -1.80 14.13 -0.74
CA LEU A 83 -0.78 14.43 -1.75
C LEU A 83 0.36 15.27 -1.15
N ILE A 84 0.04 16.33 -0.40
CA ILE A 84 1.05 17.14 0.29
C ILE A 84 1.85 16.28 1.28
N TRP A 85 1.18 15.43 2.04
CA TRP A 85 1.84 14.52 2.98
C TRP A 85 2.78 13.53 2.30
N LEU A 86 2.37 12.97 1.15
CA LEU A 86 3.20 12.10 0.32
C LEU A 86 4.42 12.85 -0.21
N MET A 87 4.27 14.09 -0.67
CA MET A 87 5.41 14.92 -1.12
C MET A 87 6.40 15.16 0.01
N ILE A 88 5.92 15.54 1.20
CA ILE A 88 6.79 15.73 2.37
C ILE A 88 7.49 14.42 2.74
N SER A 89 6.74 13.31 2.78
CA SER A 89 7.29 11.99 3.09
C SER A 89 8.38 11.58 2.09
N PHE A 90 8.18 11.88 0.81
CA PHE A 90 9.14 11.58 -0.25
C PHE A 90 10.41 12.43 -0.14
N VAL A 91 10.27 13.72 0.19
CA VAL A 91 11.41 14.60 0.47
C VAL A 91 12.22 14.07 1.66
N VAL A 92 11.55 13.72 2.76
CA VAL A 92 12.21 13.12 3.95
C VAL A 92 12.92 11.81 3.58
N PHE A 93 12.25 10.94 2.80
CA PHE A 93 12.84 9.70 2.32
C PHE A 93 14.12 9.96 1.54
N ILE A 94 14.11 10.89 0.58
CA ILE A 94 15.31 11.27 -0.18
C ILE A 94 16.43 11.78 0.74
N PHE A 95 16.12 12.68 1.68
CA PHE A 95 17.10 13.21 2.63
C PHE A 95 17.77 12.11 3.46
N LEU A 96 17.03 11.07 3.86
CA LEU A 96 17.59 9.95 4.59
C LEU A 96 18.63 9.18 3.75
N PHE A 97 18.42 9.01 2.45
CA PHE A 97 19.41 8.36 1.57
C PHE A 97 20.64 9.21 1.23
N PHE A 98 20.56 10.54 1.39
CA PHE A 98 21.77 11.36 1.35
C PHE A 98 22.70 11.08 2.54
N THR A 99 22.15 10.64 3.67
CA THR A 99 22.95 10.32 4.87
C THR A 99 23.43 8.88 4.91
N THR A 100 22.70 7.96 4.28
CA THR A 100 23.02 6.52 4.29
C THR A 100 22.87 5.92 2.90
N PRO A 101 23.91 5.27 2.33
CA PRO A 101 23.82 4.65 1.01
C PRO A 101 22.73 3.58 0.94
N LEU A 102 21.86 3.67 -0.07
CA LEU A 102 20.74 2.74 -0.28
C LEU A 102 21.19 1.28 -0.34
N GLU A 103 22.33 1.00 -0.99
CA GLU A 103 22.90 -0.34 -1.11
C GLU A 103 23.26 -0.94 0.26
N SER A 104 23.85 -0.13 1.15
CA SER A 104 24.18 -0.56 2.51
C SER A 104 22.92 -0.87 3.33
N LEU A 105 21.85 -0.09 3.15
CA LEU A 105 20.57 -0.31 3.83
C LEU A 105 19.84 -1.55 3.33
N ILE A 106 19.82 -1.79 2.02
CA ILE A 106 19.17 -2.98 1.44
C ILE A 106 19.91 -4.25 1.86
N SER A 107 21.25 -4.25 1.82
CA SER A 107 22.05 -5.42 2.18
C SER A 107 22.03 -5.75 3.68
N SER A 108 21.92 -4.75 4.55
CA SER A 108 21.94 -4.96 6.01
C SER A 108 20.56 -5.00 6.66
N HIS A 109 19.56 -4.33 6.07
CA HIS A 109 18.24 -4.13 6.69
C HIS A 109 17.10 -4.03 5.65
N ALA A 110 17.05 -4.93 4.66
CA ALA A 110 16.00 -4.93 3.64
C ALA A 110 14.57 -4.96 4.21
N TRP A 111 14.34 -5.62 5.37
CA TRP A 111 13.06 -5.56 6.07
C TRP A 111 12.57 -4.14 6.42
N MET A 112 13.48 -3.21 6.75
CA MET A 112 13.12 -1.80 7.00
C MET A 112 12.68 -1.11 5.72
N MET A 113 13.32 -1.42 4.58
CA MET A 113 12.91 -0.90 3.27
C MET A 113 11.50 -1.36 2.90
N PHE A 114 11.13 -2.60 3.24
CA PHE A 114 9.76 -3.09 3.04
C PHE A 114 8.74 -2.33 3.89
N ILE A 115 9.07 -2.02 5.16
CA ILE A 115 8.18 -1.21 6.01
C ILE A 115 7.94 0.17 5.40
N VAL A 116 9.01 0.81 4.91
CA VAL A 116 8.90 2.12 4.24
C VAL A 116 8.09 2.01 2.95
N ALA A 117 8.28 0.94 2.17
CA ALA A 117 7.48 0.68 0.98
C ALA A 117 5.99 0.50 1.33
N TYR A 118 5.66 -0.23 2.41
CA TYR A 118 4.27 -0.40 2.87
C TYR A 118 3.66 0.91 3.34
N TYR A 119 4.44 1.77 3.98
CA TYR A 119 4.01 3.12 4.34
C TYR A 119 3.58 3.91 3.09
N PHE A 120 4.43 3.99 2.06
CA PHE A 120 4.08 4.70 0.82
C PHE A 120 2.89 4.05 0.11
N LEU A 121 2.86 2.71 0.05
CA LEU A 121 1.77 1.97 -0.58
C LEU A 121 0.43 2.23 0.12
N PHE A 122 0.42 2.29 1.45
CA PHE A 122 -0.77 2.61 2.23
C PHE A 122 -1.29 4.02 1.92
N PHE A 123 -0.40 5.02 1.91
CA PHE A 123 -0.79 6.41 1.60
C PHE A 123 -1.21 6.59 0.13
N ILE A 124 -0.59 5.88 -0.81
CA ILE A 124 -1.04 5.84 -2.21
C ILE A 124 -2.44 5.21 -2.29
N ASN A 125 -2.68 4.09 -1.62
CA ASN A 125 -4.02 3.47 -1.58
C ASN A 125 -5.06 4.42 -0.95
N LEU A 126 -4.69 5.15 0.10
CA LEU A 126 -5.54 6.17 0.72
C LEU A 126 -5.79 7.36 -0.23
N LEU A 127 -4.79 7.77 -1.01
CA LEU A 127 -4.94 8.79 -2.05
C LEU A 127 -5.95 8.33 -3.11
N VAL A 128 -5.80 7.11 -3.62
CA VAL A 128 -6.75 6.55 -4.59
C VAL A 128 -8.16 6.49 -3.99
N LEU A 129 -8.30 6.06 -2.73
CA LEU A 129 -9.60 6.05 -2.04
C LEU A 129 -10.21 7.45 -1.96
N SER A 130 -9.41 8.47 -1.66
CA SER A 130 -9.88 9.86 -1.59
C SER A 130 -10.34 10.39 -2.96
N ILE A 131 -9.66 9.98 -4.04
CA ILE A 131 -10.07 10.29 -5.42
C ILE A 131 -11.38 9.57 -5.76
N VAL A 132 -11.47 8.27 -5.46
CA VAL A 132 -12.69 7.46 -5.64
C VAL A 132 -13.86 8.08 -4.88
N HIS A 133 -13.63 8.61 -3.67
CA HIS A 133 -14.67 9.26 -2.89
C HIS A 133 -15.26 10.50 -3.57
N VAL A 134 -14.44 11.28 -4.27
CA VAL A 134 -14.85 12.50 -4.98
C VAL A 134 -15.53 12.17 -6.31
N ILE A 135 -15.06 11.14 -7.02
CA ILE A 135 -15.57 10.78 -8.35
C ILE A 135 -16.88 9.98 -8.25
N VAL A 136 -16.97 9.08 -7.27
CA VAL A 136 -18.13 8.19 -7.10
C VAL A 136 -19.15 8.84 -6.16
N ASP A 137 -20.43 8.57 -6.38
CA ASP A 137 -21.52 9.08 -5.56
C ASP A 137 -21.21 9.04 -4.05
N THR A 138 -21.34 10.20 -3.40
CA THR A 138 -21.19 10.38 -1.96
C THR A 138 -22.11 9.45 -1.15
N SER A 139 -23.28 9.09 -1.68
CA SER A 139 -24.24 8.18 -1.05
C SER A 139 -23.80 6.70 -1.03
N MET A 140 -22.77 6.36 -1.82
CA MET A 140 -22.29 4.99 -1.93
C MET A 140 -21.59 4.53 -0.64
N LYS A 141 -21.95 3.33 -0.17
CA LYS A 141 -21.33 2.67 0.99
C LYS A 141 -19.81 2.60 0.85
N VAL A 142 -19.10 2.85 1.96
CA VAL A 142 -17.63 2.80 2.04
C VAL A 142 -17.07 1.46 1.53
N GLU A 143 -17.75 0.35 1.80
CA GLU A 143 -17.33 -0.99 1.35
C GLU A 143 -17.17 -1.08 -0.17
N LYS A 144 -18.10 -0.50 -0.92
CA LYS A 144 -18.03 -0.46 -2.39
C LYS A 144 -16.91 0.46 -2.86
N LYS A 145 -16.72 1.61 -2.20
CA LYS A 145 -15.61 2.53 -2.50
C LYS A 145 -14.24 1.87 -2.29
N LEU A 146 -14.09 1.05 -1.25
CA LEU A 146 -12.87 0.29 -0.99
C LEU A 146 -12.63 -0.81 -2.04
N ILE A 147 -13.67 -1.52 -2.47
CA ILE A 147 -13.54 -2.50 -3.57
C ILE A 147 -13.10 -1.81 -4.87
N ILE A 148 -13.72 -0.67 -5.20
CA ILE A 148 -13.34 0.13 -6.37
C ILE A 148 -11.89 0.61 -6.25
N THR A 149 -11.48 1.07 -5.06
CA THR A 149 -10.10 1.51 -4.78
C THR A 149 -9.10 0.40 -4.98
N TRP A 150 -9.39 -0.80 -4.46
CA TRP A 150 -8.53 -1.96 -4.63
C TRP A 150 -8.42 -2.36 -6.11
N ALA A 151 -9.56 -2.44 -6.81
CA ALA A 151 -9.61 -2.81 -8.21
C ALA A 151 -8.89 -1.78 -9.10
N SER A 152 -9.11 -0.49 -8.89
CA SER A 152 -8.46 0.57 -9.65
C SER A 152 -6.95 0.62 -9.40
N SER A 153 -6.51 0.50 -8.14
CA SER A 153 -5.08 0.47 -7.80
C SER A 153 -4.40 -0.75 -8.40
N SER A 154 -5.04 -1.92 -8.32
CA SER A 154 -4.50 -3.15 -8.91
C SER A 154 -4.41 -3.05 -10.43
N LEU A 155 -5.42 -2.46 -11.09
CA LEU A 155 -5.43 -2.24 -12.54
C LEU A 155 -4.31 -1.29 -12.97
N VAL A 156 -4.05 -0.22 -12.23
CA VAL A 156 -2.91 0.68 -12.49
C VAL A 156 -1.59 -0.08 -12.42
N ILE A 157 -1.40 -0.97 -11.45
CA ILE A 157 -0.19 -1.79 -11.35
C ILE A 157 -0.06 -2.75 -12.53
N VAL A 158 -1.15 -3.38 -12.99
CA VAL A 158 -1.12 -4.21 -14.20
C VAL A 158 -0.65 -3.40 -15.40
N ILE A 159 -1.18 -2.19 -15.60
CA ILE A 159 -0.78 -1.31 -16.70
C ILE A 159 0.70 -0.95 -16.59
N ILE A 160 1.20 -0.63 -15.41
CA ILE A 160 2.62 -0.28 -15.20
C ILE A 160 3.52 -1.50 -15.48
N LEU A 161 3.19 -2.67 -14.95
CA LEU A 161 4.06 -3.85 -15.04
C LEU A 161 4.03 -4.53 -16.41
N PHE A 162 2.90 -4.50 -17.11
CA PHE A 162 2.71 -5.22 -18.37
C PHE A 162 2.56 -4.30 -19.59
N GLY A 163 2.12 -3.06 -19.39
CA GLY A 163 1.93 -2.09 -20.47
C GLY A 163 3.15 -1.24 -20.78
N LEU A 164 4.07 -1.04 -19.83
CA LEU A 164 5.33 -0.34 -20.10
C LEU A 164 6.38 -1.33 -20.64
N PRO A 165 7.07 -0.98 -21.74
CA PRO A 165 8.17 -1.79 -22.23
C PRO A 165 9.25 -1.89 -21.15
N SER A 166 9.81 -3.08 -20.99
CA SER A 166 11.05 -3.25 -20.22
C SER A 166 12.13 -2.41 -20.89
N PHE A 167 12.65 -1.43 -20.15
CA PHE A 167 13.94 -0.83 -20.46
C PHE A 167 15.03 -1.69 -19.85
#